data_AF-A0A520HRM2-F1
#
_entry.id   AF-A0A520HRM2-F1
#
_cell.length_a   1.000
_cell.length_b   1.000
_cell.length_c   1.000
_cell.angle_alpha   90.00
_cell.angle_beta   90.00
_cell.angle_gamma   90.00
#
_symmetry.space_group_name_H-M   'P 1'
#
loop_
_entity.id
_entity.type
_entity.pdbx_description
1 polymer ?
#
loop_
_entity_poly.entity_id
_entity_poly.type
_entity_poly.pdbx_seq_one_letter_code
_entity_poly.pdbx_strand_id
1 'polypeptide(L)'
;MKIKALVIYVLVCVNGLQQVSAQTKDNRFNADIIIYGGTSAAIMAGVQASKMGKKVILVSPDKHLGGLSSGGLGFTDTGNKEVIGGLARDFYHRIFLHYSRDSAWKWQKKEDYGNKGQGTPAIDGADRTMWIFEPHVAEQVMEDFAKENALVIHRDEWLDRKKGVLKEDGKIVSIRTLSGKLYSGKVFIDATYEGDLMAAAGVSFHVGREANTLYGENWNGVQTDVFQHGHHFAKAIDPYKTPGKKSSGLLAGITASAPGLKGQGDDKLQAYCFRLCLTNNPDNRITFPKPDRYNPMDYELLVRVFQSGWKELFDKYDPVPNRKTDTNNHGPFSTDFIGMNYKYPEATYAERKKIIKDHENYQKGLMYFMATDPRIPKALQDKLNTWGLSKDEFTDNGNWPHQL
;
A
#
# COMPACT_ATOMS: atom_id res chain seq x y z
N MET A 1 -78.16 5.08 49.24
CA MET A 1 -77.54 3.97 48.49
C MET A 1 -77.54 4.35 47.02
N LYS A 2 -76.39 4.19 46.34
CA LYS A 2 -75.97 4.85 45.08
C LYS A 2 -76.69 4.36 43.81
N ILE A 3 -76.88 5.24 42.81
CA ILE A 3 -76.83 5.02 41.33
C ILE A 3 -76.73 6.44 40.70
N LYS A 4 -75.52 6.89 40.30
CA LYS A 4 -74.95 7.00 38.92
C LYS A 4 -75.67 7.98 37.99
N ALA A 5 -75.06 9.15 37.77
CA ALA A 5 -75.27 10.01 36.61
C ALA A 5 -74.00 10.01 35.75
N LEU A 6 -74.18 9.81 34.45
CA LEU A 6 -73.18 9.69 33.40
C LEU A 6 -72.75 11.09 32.94
N VAL A 7 -71.47 11.43 33.03
CA VAL A 7 -70.91 12.65 32.43
C VAL A 7 -69.93 12.25 31.33
N ILE A 8 -70.24 12.66 30.11
CA ILE A 8 -69.41 12.48 28.92
C ILE A 8 -68.32 13.56 28.94
N TYR A 9 -67.05 13.15 29.02
CA TYR A 9 -65.91 14.03 28.79
C TYR A 9 -65.46 13.90 27.33
N VAL A 10 -65.56 14.99 26.58
CA VAL A 10 -64.95 15.14 25.25
C VAL A 10 -63.47 15.45 25.46
N LEU A 11 -62.59 14.50 25.13
CA LEU A 11 -61.15 14.74 25.05
C LEU A 11 -60.82 15.42 23.71
N VAL A 12 -60.38 16.67 23.78
CA VAL A 12 -59.76 17.36 22.64
C VAL A 12 -58.27 16.99 22.64
N CYS A 13 -57.87 16.11 21.71
CA CYS A 13 -56.47 15.81 21.45
C CYS A 13 -55.82 16.96 20.69
N VAL A 14 -55.01 17.77 21.37
CA VAL A 14 -54.10 18.74 20.74
C VAL A 14 -52.87 17.98 20.26
N ASN A 15 -52.79 17.70 18.97
CA ASN A 15 -51.58 17.16 18.32
C ASN A 15 -50.48 18.21 18.33
N GLY A 16 -49.57 18.13 19.30
CA GLY A 16 -48.28 18.81 19.25
C GLY A 16 -47.37 18.13 18.24
N LEU A 17 -47.36 18.63 17.00
CA LEU A 17 -46.32 18.32 16.01
C LEU A 17 -44.99 18.93 16.49
N GLN A 18 -44.21 18.15 17.23
CA GLN A 18 -42.78 18.41 17.37
C GLN A 18 -42.13 18.14 16.02
N GLN A 19 -41.83 19.20 15.27
CA GLN A 19 -40.87 19.14 14.18
C GLN A 19 -39.51 18.76 14.76
N VAL A 20 -39.16 17.48 14.65
CA VAL A 20 -37.78 17.04 14.73
C VAL A 20 -37.08 17.66 13.52
N SER A 21 -36.44 18.81 13.74
CA SER A 21 -35.42 19.33 12.84
C SER A 21 -34.33 18.28 12.76
N ALA A 22 -34.39 17.44 11.73
CA ALA A 22 -33.24 16.67 11.31
C ALA A 22 -32.19 17.71 10.90
N GLN A 23 -31.19 17.92 11.74
CA GLN A 23 -29.96 18.60 11.36
C GLN A 23 -29.38 17.83 10.18
N THR A 24 -29.71 18.25 8.97
CA THR A 24 -29.02 17.82 7.76
C THR A 24 -27.58 18.29 7.96
N LYS A 25 -26.68 17.36 8.31
CA LYS A 25 -25.24 17.62 8.26
C LYS A 25 -24.95 18.27 6.92
N ASP A 26 -24.44 19.49 6.94
CA ASP A 26 -24.07 20.18 5.72
C ASP A 26 -22.94 19.37 5.06
N ASN A 27 -23.30 18.61 4.03
CA ASN A 27 -22.39 17.73 3.30
C ASN A 27 -21.59 18.51 2.24
N ARG A 28 -21.43 19.82 2.41
CA ARG A 28 -20.72 20.70 1.50
C ARG A 28 -19.53 21.34 2.20
N PHE A 29 -18.37 21.21 1.56
CA PHE A 29 -17.10 21.68 2.08
C PHE A 29 -16.44 22.59 1.03
N ASN A 30 -15.87 23.70 1.49
CA ASN A 30 -15.23 24.68 0.62
C ASN A 30 -13.82 25.00 1.14
N ALA A 31 -12.84 24.99 0.25
CA ALA A 31 -11.44 25.32 0.53
C ALA A 31 -10.81 26.07 -0.65
N ASP A 32 -9.60 26.61 -0.47
CA ASP A 32 -8.83 27.09 -1.62
C ASP A 32 -8.29 25.90 -2.43
N ILE A 33 -7.82 24.87 -1.73
CA ILE A 33 -7.20 23.67 -2.32
C ILE A 33 -7.90 22.42 -1.78
N ILE A 34 -8.33 21.54 -2.69
CA ILE A 34 -8.81 20.19 -2.37
C ILE A 34 -7.75 19.20 -2.84
N ILE A 35 -7.27 18.36 -1.93
CA ILE A 35 -6.26 17.33 -2.22
C ILE A 35 -6.95 15.98 -2.10
N TYR A 36 -6.95 15.17 -3.17
CA TYR A 36 -7.49 13.81 -3.15
C TYR A 36 -6.36 12.80 -2.94
N GLY A 37 -6.34 12.11 -1.80
CA GLY A 37 -5.32 11.11 -1.44
C GLY A 37 -4.86 11.18 0.04
N GLY A 38 -4.26 10.09 0.52
CA GLY A 38 -3.64 9.98 1.86
C GLY A 38 -2.13 9.67 1.85
N THR A 39 -1.48 9.73 0.69
CA THR A 39 -0.06 9.38 0.53
C THR A 39 0.88 10.43 1.14
N SER A 40 2.19 10.14 1.19
CA SER A 40 3.22 11.13 1.51
C SER A 40 3.07 12.42 0.69
N ALA A 41 2.77 12.32 -0.60
CA ALA A 41 2.57 13.50 -1.45
C ALA A 41 1.38 14.35 -1.01
N ALA A 42 0.27 13.71 -0.60
CA ALA A 42 -0.91 14.42 -0.12
C ALA A 42 -0.61 15.22 1.16
N ILE A 43 0.11 14.61 2.11
CA ILE A 43 0.49 15.26 3.37
C ILE A 43 1.45 16.42 3.13
N MET A 44 2.50 16.21 2.32
CA MET A 44 3.46 17.28 2.03
C MET A 44 2.80 18.46 1.29
N ALA A 45 1.92 18.19 0.33
CA ALA A 45 1.15 19.23 -0.36
C ALA A 45 0.22 19.98 0.61
N GLY A 46 -0.46 19.27 1.51
CA GLY A 46 -1.31 19.85 2.55
C GLY A 46 -0.54 20.75 3.51
N VAL A 47 0.59 20.28 4.03
CA VAL A 47 1.49 21.04 4.91
C VAL A 47 1.98 22.30 4.21
N GLN A 48 2.46 22.20 2.97
CA GLN A 48 2.96 23.35 2.23
C GLN A 48 1.84 24.37 1.96
N ALA A 49 0.66 23.91 1.54
CA ALA A 49 -0.50 24.77 1.34
C ALA A 49 -0.91 25.51 2.62
N SER A 50 -0.95 24.81 3.76
CA SER A 50 -1.26 25.38 5.07
C SER A 50 -0.23 26.44 5.47
N LYS A 51 1.07 26.16 5.32
CA LYS A 51 2.16 27.14 5.56
C LYS A 51 2.09 28.38 4.69
N MET A 52 1.51 28.27 3.49
CA MET A 52 1.24 29.40 2.59
C MET A 52 -0.07 30.16 2.92
N GLY A 53 -0.71 29.85 4.05
CA GLY A 53 -1.95 30.48 4.51
C GLY A 53 -3.18 30.10 3.68
N LYS A 54 -3.17 28.97 2.98
CA LYS A 54 -4.32 28.50 2.18
C LYS A 54 -5.23 27.63 3.02
N LYS A 55 -6.55 27.76 2.83
CA LYS A 55 -7.50 26.80 3.36
C LYS A 55 -7.41 25.53 2.52
N VAL A 56 -7.04 24.41 3.14
CA VAL A 56 -6.85 23.13 2.46
C VAL A 56 -7.70 22.03 3.11
N ILE A 57 -8.28 21.16 2.29
CA ILE A 57 -8.97 19.95 2.75
C ILE A 57 -8.39 18.76 1.99
N LEU A 58 -7.96 17.73 2.73
CA LEU A 58 -7.59 16.44 2.17
C LEU A 58 -8.80 15.52 2.20
N VAL A 59 -9.09 14.87 1.08
CA VAL A 59 -10.15 13.87 0.91
C VAL A 59 -9.43 12.57 0.56
N SER A 60 -9.35 11.65 1.52
CA SER A 60 -8.52 10.46 1.40
C SER A 60 -9.37 9.19 1.37
N PRO A 61 -9.18 8.30 0.38
CA PRO A 61 -9.75 6.95 0.44
C PRO A 61 -9.05 6.11 1.53
N ASP A 62 -7.82 6.47 1.91
CA ASP A 62 -7.04 5.77 2.92
C ASP A 62 -7.50 6.12 4.34
N LYS A 63 -7.34 5.15 5.25
CA LYS A 63 -7.51 5.36 6.70
C LYS A 63 -6.20 5.69 7.41
N HIS A 64 -5.07 5.25 6.87
CA HIS A 64 -3.73 5.47 7.41
C HIS A 64 -2.98 6.43 6.48
N LEU A 65 -2.25 7.40 7.04
CA LEU A 65 -1.52 8.38 6.24
C LEU A 65 -0.12 7.90 5.89
N GLY A 66 0.40 8.35 4.75
CA GLY A 66 1.79 8.12 4.34
C GLY A 66 1.98 7.13 3.20
N GLY A 67 0.91 6.47 2.73
CA GLY A 67 0.98 5.52 1.61
C GLY A 67 2.03 4.42 1.86
N LEU A 68 2.86 4.10 0.87
CA LEU A 68 3.87 3.04 0.95
C LEU A 68 4.85 3.21 2.11
N SER A 69 5.21 4.44 2.52
CA SER A 69 6.13 4.67 3.64
C SER A 69 5.57 4.16 4.97
N SER A 70 4.27 4.33 5.21
CA SER A 70 3.57 3.73 6.36
C SER A 70 3.00 2.34 6.05
N GLY A 71 2.99 1.95 4.79
CA GLY A 71 2.43 0.70 4.28
C GLY A 71 3.42 -0.45 4.14
N GLY A 72 4.65 -0.32 4.65
CA GLY A 72 5.64 -1.39 4.68
C GLY A 72 6.96 -1.09 3.97
N LEU A 73 7.02 -0.08 3.10
CA LEU A 73 8.25 0.34 2.43
C LEU A 73 9.06 1.25 3.37
N GLY A 74 9.82 0.60 4.23
CA GLY A 74 10.65 1.22 5.26
C GLY A 74 12.12 1.33 4.90
N PHE A 75 12.60 0.59 3.90
CA PHE A 75 14.00 0.59 3.48
C PHE A 75 14.22 1.52 2.27
N THR A 76 14.38 2.81 2.53
CA THR A 76 14.43 3.83 1.47
C THR A 76 15.71 3.76 0.63
N ASP A 77 15.56 3.81 -0.68
CA ASP A 77 16.66 4.01 -1.64
C ASP A 77 17.13 5.47 -1.61
N THR A 78 18.25 5.75 -0.94
CA THR A 78 18.68 7.15 -0.71
C THR A 78 19.54 7.73 -1.81
N GLY A 79 20.31 6.91 -2.54
CA GLY A 79 21.27 7.37 -3.55
C GLY A 79 22.14 8.54 -3.04
N ASN A 80 22.16 9.64 -3.80
CA ASN A 80 22.75 10.90 -3.34
C ASN A 80 21.77 11.66 -2.41
N LYS A 81 22.04 11.70 -1.11
CA LYS A 81 21.19 12.36 -0.11
C LYS A 81 21.11 13.88 -0.25
N GLU A 82 22.10 14.52 -0.89
CA GLU A 82 22.18 15.98 -1.01
C GLU A 82 21.04 16.57 -1.85
N VAL A 83 20.41 15.77 -2.72
CA VAL A 83 19.27 16.22 -3.55
C VAL A 83 17.94 16.21 -2.78
N ILE A 84 17.92 15.72 -1.54
CA ILE A 84 16.71 15.55 -0.74
C ILE A 84 16.63 16.69 0.29
N GLY A 85 15.74 17.64 0.04
CA GLY A 85 15.53 18.84 0.86
C GLY A 85 14.08 19.05 1.32
N GLY A 86 13.81 20.24 1.87
CA GLY A 86 12.46 20.69 2.21
C GLY A 86 11.71 19.77 3.18
N LEU A 87 10.40 19.60 2.95
CA LEU A 87 9.55 18.77 3.81
C LEU A 87 9.91 17.27 3.75
N ALA A 88 10.40 16.79 2.60
CA ALA A 88 10.87 15.41 2.48
C ALA A 88 12.07 15.15 3.41
N ARG A 89 13.03 16.09 3.47
CA ARG A 89 14.14 16.02 4.42
C ARG A 89 13.66 16.11 5.87
N ASP A 90 12.69 16.96 6.17
CA ASP A 90 12.11 17.08 7.51
C ASP A 90 11.45 15.76 7.98
N PHE A 91 10.81 15.02 7.08
CA PHE A 91 10.32 13.67 7.38
C PHE A 91 11.46 12.76 7.90
N TYR A 92 12.56 12.62 7.15
CA TYR A 92 13.70 11.79 7.58
C TYR A 92 14.43 12.34 8.81
N HIS A 93 14.39 13.66 9.02
CA HIS A 93 14.89 14.28 10.25
C HIS A 93 14.03 13.87 11.46
N ARG A 94 12.70 13.85 11.32
CA ARG A 94 11.79 13.41 12.38
C ARG A 94 11.93 11.93 12.69
N ILE A 95 12.16 11.09 11.68
CA ILE A 95 12.56 9.69 11.89
C ILE A 95 13.85 9.61 12.72
N PHE A 96 14.87 10.40 12.38
CA PHE A 96 16.11 10.46 13.17
C PHE A 96 15.85 10.87 14.62
N LEU A 97 15.01 11.88 14.86
CA LEU A 97 14.64 12.30 16.21
C LEU A 97 13.90 11.20 16.97
N HIS A 98 13.01 10.46 16.30
CA HIS A 98 12.32 9.31 16.89
C HIS A 98 13.33 8.29 17.44
N TYR A 99 14.26 7.83 16.61
CA TYR A 99 15.28 6.83 16.95
C TYR A 99 16.52 7.40 17.68
N SER A 100 16.51 8.69 17.98
CA SER A 100 17.46 9.29 18.92
C SER A 100 17.06 9.05 20.38
N ARG A 101 15.84 8.58 20.63
CA ARG A 101 15.34 8.24 21.97
C ARG A 101 15.55 6.77 22.25
N ASP A 102 16.09 6.43 23.42
CA ASP A 102 16.29 5.03 23.84
C ASP A 102 14.97 4.24 23.87
N SER A 103 13.86 4.91 24.18
CA SER A 103 12.53 4.29 24.21
C SER A 103 12.03 3.82 22.83
N ALA A 104 12.61 4.30 21.73
CA ALA A 104 12.27 3.83 20.38
C ALA A 104 12.87 2.43 20.09
N TRP A 105 13.86 2.00 20.87
CA TRP A 105 14.62 0.78 20.67
C TRP A 105 14.08 -0.35 21.56
N LYS A 106 12.82 -0.73 21.32
CA LYS A 106 12.06 -1.66 22.16
C LYS A 106 12.56 -3.11 22.08
N TRP A 107 12.92 -3.57 20.88
CA TRP A 107 13.21 -4.98 20.61
C TRP A 107 14.67 -5.26 20.31
N GLN A 108 15.50 -4.22 20.32
CA GLN A 108 16.91 -4.26 19.96
C GLN A 108 17.60 -3.07 20.63
N LYS A 109 18.88 -3.18 21.01
CA LYS A 109 19.66 -1.99 21.35
C LYS A 109 20.03 -1.23 20.08
N LYS A 110 20.16 0.09 20.16
CA LYS A 110 20.53 0.93 19.01
C LYS A 110 21.86 0.51 18.39
N GLU A 111 22.83 0.13 19.22
CA GLU A 111 24.18 -0.25 18.80
C GLU A 111 24.18 -1.57 18.01
N ASP A 112 23.19 -2.44 18.27
CA ASP A 112 23.07 -3.75 17.63
C ASP A 112 22.43 -3.66 16.22
N TYR A 113 21.89 -2.50 15.83
CA TYR A 113 21.20 -2.33 14.53
C TYR A 113 22.16 -2.39 13.32
N GLY A 114 23.43 -2.05 13.53
CA GLY A 114 24.48 -2.16 12.51
C GLY A 114 24.56 -0.99 11.51
N ASN A 115 23.57 -0.08 11.49
CA ASN A 115 23.60 1.20 10.76
C ASN A 115 23.91 1.10 9.24
N LYS A 116 23.31 0.13 8.53
CA LYS A 116 23.54 -0.08 7.08
C LYS A 116 22.26 0.17 6.28
N GLY A 117 22.38 0.91 5.17
CA GLY A 117 21.35 1.04 4.14
C GLY A 117 21.90 0.73 2.73
N GLN A 118 21.22 1.22 1.69
CA GLN A 118 21.60 0.98 0.30
C GLN A 118 22.76 1.90 -0.14
N GLY A 119 23.99 1.48 0.18
CA GLY A 119 25.20 2.24 -0.16
C GLY A 119 25.47 3.46 0.74
N THR A 120 24.62 3.71 1.74
CA THR A 120 24.75 4.81 2.70
C THR A 120 24.41 4.33 4.13
N PRO A 121 24.81 5.05 5.19
CA PRO A 121 24.37 4.72 6.55
C PRO A 121 22.87 4.96 6.72
N ALA A 122 22.22 4.06 7.44
CA ALA A 122 20.79 4.15 7.76
C ALA A 122 20.46 5.37 8.62
N ILE A 123 21.32 5.62 9.62
CA ILE A 123 21.33 6.71 10.58
C ILE A 123 22.52 7.60 10.23
N ASP A 124 22.20 8.77 9.69
CA ASP A 124 23.18 9.78 9.31
C ASP A 124 23.27 10.84 10.41
N GLY A 125 24.30 10.74 11.26
CA GLY A 125 24.50 11.65 12.38
C GLY A 125 24.90 13.06 11.94
N ALA A 126 25.65 13.18 10.83
CA ALA A 126 26.09 14.48 10.31
C ALA A 126 24.89 15.25 9.74
N ASP A 127 24.08 14.56 8.93
CA ASP A 127 22.87 15.15 8.36
C ASP A 127 21.67 15.11 9.31
N ARG A 128 21.79 14.47 10.49
CA ARG A 128 20.70 14.26 11.44
C ARG A 128 19.45 13.67 10.75
N THR A 129 19.64 12.69 9.87
CA THR A 129 18.54 12.01 9.15
C THR A 129 18.62 10.52 9.32
N MET A 130 17.46 9.86 9.20
CA MET A 130 17.38 8.41 9.22
C MET A 130 16.43 7.96 8.14
N TRP A 131 16.90 7.03 7.31
CA TRP A 131 16.30 6.67 6.02
C TRP A 131 15.62 5.31 6.02
N ILE A 132 15.83 4.56 7.09
CA ILE A 132 15.26 3.24 7.29
C ILE A 132 14.45 3.25 8.57
N PHE A 133 13.20 2.80 8.52
CA PHE A 133 12.25 2.99 9.61
C PHE A 133 11.18 1.89 9.63
N GLU A 134 10.53 1.77 10.78
CA GLU A 134 9.34 0.94 10.95
C GLU A 134 8.09 1.65 10.39
N PRO A 135 7.12 0.91 9.83
CA PRO A 135 5.92 1.49 9.21
C PRO A 135 5.10 2.40 10.15
N HIS A 136 4.83 1.96 11.38
CA HIS A 136 4.08 2.78 12.35
C HIS A 136 4.79 4.09 12.71
N VAL A 137 6.14 4.14 12.63
CA VAL A 137 6.91 5.36 12.88
C VAL A 137 6.73 6.34 11.74
N ALA A 138 6.75 5.87 10.49
CA ALA A 138 6.45 6.70 9.33
C ALA A 138 5.02 7.26 9.39
N GLU A 139 4.04 6.42 9.74
CA GLU A 139 2.66 6.86 9.93
C GLU A 139 2.56 7.94 11.00
N GLN A 140 3.18 7.73 12.17
CA GLN A 140 3.15 8.70 13.26
C GLN A 140 3.74 10.06 12.82
N VAL A 141 4.82 10.08 12.05
CA VAL A 141 5.39 11.33 11.53
C VAL A 141 4.41 12.05 10.58
N MET A 142 3.68 11.31 9.75
CA MET A 142 2.65 11.88 8.86
C MET A 142 1.46 12.45 9.66
N GLU A 143 1.04 11.75 10.72
CA GLU A 143 0.03 12.24 11.65
C GLU A 143 0.48 13.51 12.38
N ASP A 144 1.75 13.56 12.80
CA ASP A 144 2.33 14.73 13.46
C ASP A 144 2.34 15.93 12.51
N PHE A 145 2.77 15.74 11.25
CA PHE A 145 2.68 16.78 10.22
C PHE A 145 1.24 17.30 10.04
N ALA A 146 0.26 16.39 9.96
CA ALA A 146 -1.13 16.77 9.81
C ALA A 146 -1.64 17.58 11.01
N LYS A 147 -1.34 17.12 12.23
CA LYS A 147 -1.77 17.74 13.47
C LYS A 147 -1.14 19.11 13.69
N GLU A 148 0.18 19.22 13.53
CA GLU A 148 0.93 20.47 13.72
C GLU A 148 0.50 21.59 12.75
N ASN A 149 0.08 21.21 11.54
CA ASN A 149 -0.36 22.15 10.51
C ASN A 149 -1.89 22.28 10.43
N ALA A 150 -2.61 21.72 11.42
CA ALA A 150 -4.07 21.73 11.55
C ALA A 150 -4.78 21.32 10.25
N LEU A 151 -4.27 20.30 9.56
CA LEU A 151 -4.86 19.84 8.31
C LEU A 151 -6.24 19.22 8.56
N VAL A 152 -7.22 19.65 7.77
CA VAL A 152 -8.54 19.03 7.74
C VAL A 152 -8.49 17.83 6.80
N ILE A 153 -8.56 16.62 7.36
CA ILE A 153 -8.47 15.37 6.59
C ILE A 153 -9.76 14.58 6.78
N HIS A 154 -10.46 14.30 5.68
CA HIS A 154 -11.59 13.39 5.66
C HIS A 154 -11.14 12.05 5.10
N ARG A 155 -11.03 11.06 5.99
CA ARG A 155 -10.58 9.69 5.69
C ARG A 155 -11.73 8.78 5.30
N ASP A 156 -11.40 7.67 4.63
CA ASP A 156 -12.37 6.70 4.10
C ASP A 156 -13.41 7.36 3.18
N GLU A 157 -12.98 8.38 2.43
CA GLU A 157 -13.79 9.14 1.49
C GLU A 157 -13.35 8.87 0.05
N TRP A 158 -14.20 8.12 -0.66
CA TRP A 158 -13.92 7.59 -1.99
C TRP A 158 -14.55 8.48 -3.06
N LEU A 159 -13.80 8.90 -4.09
CA LEU A 159 -14.31 9.71 -5.20
C LEU A 159 -15.42 8.98 -5.97
N ASP A 160 -16.52 9.65 -6.28
CA ASP A 160 -17.43 9.16 -7.32
C ASP A 160 -16.77 9.38 -8.69
N ARG A 161 -15.96 8.41 -9.14
CA ARG A 161 -15.19 8.54 -10.39
C ARG A 161 -16.05 8.65 -11.65
N LYS A 162 -17.33 8.26 -11.59
CA LYS A 162 -18.21 8.23 -12.78
C LYS A 162 -18.89 9.56 -13.04
N LYS A 163 -19.30 10.26 -11.97
CA LYS A 163 -20.10 11.49 -12.07
C LYS A 163 -19.80 12.53 -10.99
N GLY A 164 -18.79 12.28 -10.16
CA GLY A 164 -18.45 13.11 -9.02
C GLY A 164 -17.62 14.33 -9.35
N VAL A 165 -17.00 14.39 -10.53
CA VAL A 165 -16.16 15.52 -10.94
C VAL A 165 -16.99 16.48 -11.79
N LEU A 166 -17.27 17.67 -11.25
CA LEU A 166 -17.88 18.76 -12.00
C LEU A 166 -16.79 19.66 -12.58
N LYS A 167 -16.87 19.90 -13.89
CA LYS A 167 -15.98 20.82 -14.60
C LYS A 167 -16.76 21.93 -15.29
N GLU A 168 -16.18 23.13 -15.29
CA GLU A 168 -16.65 24.30 -16.03
C GLU A 168 -15.45 24.90 -16.76
N ASP A 169 -15.58 25.17 -18.07
CA ASP A 169 -14.50 25.71 -18.91
C ASP A 169 -13.14 25.01 -18.74
N GLY A 170 -13.18 23.67 -18.63
CA GLY A 170 -11.98 22.84 -18.46
C GLY A 170 -11.38 22.82 -17.05
N LYS A 171 -11.98 23.53 -16.08
CA LYS A 171 -11.52 23.58 -14.68
C LYS A 171 -12.41 22.74 -13.79
N ILE A 172 -11.82 21.97 -12.88
CA ILE A 172 -12.59 21.28 -11.84
C ILE A 172 -13.15 22.34 -10.88
N VAL A 173 -14.45 22.29 -10.60
CA VAL A 173 -15.15 23.20 -9.67
C VAL A 173 -15.48 22.49 -8.37
N SER A 174 -15.86 21.21 -8.45
CA SER A 174 -16.10 20.39 -7.26
C SER A 174 -15.89 18.91 -7.54
N ILE A 175 -15.61 18.17 -6.45
CA ILE A 175 -15.60 16.71 -6.43
C ILE A 175 -16.63 16.20 -5.43
N ARG A 176 -17.27 15.06 -5.73
CA ARG A 176 -18.21 14.37 -4.85
C ARG A 176 -17.69 12.99 -4.50
N THR A 177 -17.83 12.60 -3.25
CA THR A 177 -17.50 11.25 -2.79
C THR A 177 -18.73 10.34 -2.80
N LEU A 178 -18.50 9.02 -2.76
CA LEU A 178 -19.56 8.01 -2.71
C LEU A 178 -20.45 8.12 -1.46
N SER A 179 -19.94 8.72 -0.38
CA SER A 179 -20.72 9.04 0.83
C SER A 179 -21.71 10.21 0.63
N GLY A 180 -21.62 10.91 -0.51
CA GLY A 180 -22.46 12.04 -0.87
C GLY A 180 -21.91 13.41 -0.47
N LYS A 181 -20.72 13.48 0.17
CA LYS A 181 -20.06 14.74 0.48
C LYS A 181 -19.56 15.43 -0.79
N LEU A 182 -19.71 16.75 -0.83
CA LEU A 182 -19.32 17.61 -1.93
C LEU A 182 -18.22 18.57 -1.48
N TYR A 183 -17.14 18.64 -2.25
CA TYR A 183 -15.97 19.46 -1.97
C TYR A 183 -15.74 20.42 -3.13
N SER A 184 -15.85 21.72 -2.88
CA SER A 184 -15.55 22.75 -3.87
C SER A 184 -14.24 23.45 -3.54
N GLY A 185 -13.48 23.80 -4.57
CA GLY A 185 -12.16 24.41 -4.44
C GLY A 185 -11.77 25.23 -5.65
N LYS A 186 -10.67 25.99 -5.51
CA LYS A 186 -10.07 26.75 -6.63
C LYS A 186 -9.01 25.93 -7.36
N VAL A 187 -8.36 25.03 -6.62
CA VAL A 187 -7.32 24.12 -7.12
C VAL A 187 -7.60 22.72 -6.58
N PHE A 188 -7.36 21.72 -7.42
CA PHE A 188 -7.50 20.31 -7.10
C PHE A 188 -6.16 19.61 -7.35
N ILE A 189 -5.71 18.80 -6.38
CA ILE A 189 -4.50 18.00 -6.49
C ILE A 189 -4.90 16.53 -6.35
N ASP A 190 -4.51 15.70 -7.31
CA ASP A 190 -4.53 14.25 -7.13
C ASP A 190 -3.19 13.82 -6.56
N ALA A 191 -3.24 13.18 -5.39
CA ALA A 191 -2.09 12.64 -4.70
C ALA A 191 -2.35 11.16 -4.32
N THR A 192 -3.15 10.46 -5.11
CA THR A 192 -3.27 8.99 -5.11
C THR A 192 -2.18 8.38 -6.00
N TYR A 193 -1.93 7.06 -5.88
CA TYR A 193 -1.00 6.38 -6.76
C TYR A 193 -1.57 6.18 -8.17
N GLU A 194 -2.88 6.00 -8.28
CA GLU A 194 -3.54 5.65 -9.54
C GLU A 194 -3.96 6.87 -10.37
N GLY A 195 -4.00 8.08 -9.77
CA GLY A 195 -4.46 9.28 -10.47
C GLY A 195 -5.97 9.28 -10.72
N ASP A 196 -6.76 8.71 -9.81
CA ASP A 196 -8.22 8.53 -9.96
C ASP A 196 -8.98 9.84 -10.25
N LEU A 197 -8.59 10.96 -9.61
CA LEU A 197 -9.19 12.27 -9.85
C LEU A 197 -8.74 12.83 -11.20
N MET A 198 -7.47 12.68 -11.57
CA MET A 198 -7.00 13.10 -12.90
C MET A 198 -7.76 12.36 -14.01
N ALA A 199 -7.87 11.03 -13.89
CA ALA A 199 -8.61 10.20 -14.84
C ALA A 199 -10.10 10.57 -14.88
N ALA A 200 -10.76 10.75 -13.73
CA ALA A 200 -12.17 11.16 -13.66
C ALA A 200 -12.40 12.60 -14.19
N ALA A 201 -11.37 13.46 -14.15
CA ALA A 201 -11.38 14.77 -14.78
C ALA A 201 -11.14 14.72 -16.30
N GLY A 202 -10.89 13.54 -16.89
CA GLY A 202 -10.66 13.37 -18.32
C GLY A 202 -9.26 13.78 -18.78
N VAL A 203 -8.28 13.77 -17.88
CA VAL A 203 -6.86 13.89 -18.26
C VAL A 203 -6.45 12.63 -18.99
N SER A 204 -5.76 12.76 -20.13
CA SER A 204 -5.23 11.63 -20.89
C SER A 204 -4.08 10.95 -20.14
N PHE A 205 -4.03 9.63 -20.15
CA PHE A 205 -2.97 8.83 -19.53
C PHE A 205 -2.69 7.57 -20.36
N HIS A 206 -1.58 6.89 -20.04
CA HIS A 206 -1.19 5.60 -20.60
C HIS A 206 -1.08 4.56 -19.48
N VAL A 207 -1.41 3.31 -19.77
CA VAL A 207 -1.25 2.17 -18.84
C VAL A 207 -0.34 1.14 -19.50
N GLY A 208 0.67 0.72 -18.75
CA GLY A 208 1.67 -0.25 -19.21
C GLY A 208 2.89 0.40 -19.82
N ARG A 209 3.62 -0.35 -20.64
CA ARG A 209 4.88 0.09 -21.23
C ARG A 209 4.65 0.73 -22.57
N GLU A 210 5.23 1.90 -22.78
CA GLU A 210 5.24 2.58 -24.07
C GLU A 210 6.27 1.93 -25.00
N ALA A 211 5.98 1.89 -26.31
CA ALA A 211 6.93 1.36 -27.29
C ALA A 211 8.08 2.36 -27.54
N ASN A 212 9.26 1.87 -27.89
CA ASN A 212 10.40 2.72 -28.30
C ASN A 212 10.02 3.69 -29.42
N THR A 213 9.18 3.25 -30.35
CA THR A 213 8.75 4.05 -31.51
C THR A 213 7.79 5.19 -31.16
N LEU A 214 7.20 5.22 -29.95
CA LEU A 214 6.24 6.26 -29.58
C LEU A 214 6.93 7.61 -29.39
N TYR A 215 8.07 7.65 -28.69
CA TYR A 215 8.82 8.86 -28.37
C TYR A 215 10.31 8.81 -28.74
N GLY A 216 10.78 7.71 -29.35
CA GLY A 216 12.19 7.54 -29.69
C GLY A 216 13.08 7.20 -28.49
N GLU A 217 12.51 6.66 -27.41
CA GLU A 217 13.26 6.22 -26.23
C GLU A 217 13.92 4.86 -26.46
N ASN A 218 15.03 4.59 -25.77
CA ASN A 218 15.80 3.35 -25.95
C ASN A 218 15.40 2.23 -24.97
N TRP A 219 14.96 2.60 -23.76
CA TRP A 219 14.80 1.66 -22.63
C TRP A 219 13.34 1.39 -22.22
N ASN A 220 12.38 2.11 -22.80
CA ASN A 220 10.97 1.77 -22.64
C ASN A 220 10.63 0.48 -23.41
N GLY A 221 9.37 0.05 -23.33
CA GLY A 221 8.91 -1.19 -23.96
C GLY A 221 9.40 -2.46 -23.27
N VAL A 222 9.13 -3.59 -23.91
CA VAL A 222 9.53 -4.91 -23.44
C VAL A 222 11.05 -5.04 -23.53
N GLN A 223 11.69 -5.48 -22.44
CA GLN A 223 13.15 -5.68 -22.40
C GLN A 223 13.48 -7.18 -22.37
N THR A 224 13.18 -7.92 -23.45
CA THR A 224 13.62 -9.33 -23.57
C THR A 224 15.15 -9.39 -23.55
N ASP A 225 15.70 -10.46 -22.97
CA ASP A 225 17.14 -10.73 -22.85
C ASP A 225 17.92 -9.78 -21.93
N VAL A 226 17.22 -8.95 -21.15
CA VAL A 226 17.81 -8.09 -20.10
C VAL A 226 17.54 -8.71 -18.74
N PHE A 227 18.56 -9.35 -18.16
CA PHE A 227 18.46 -10.08 -16.89
C PHE A 227 19.04 -9.28 -15.72
N GLN A 228 18.39 -8.16 -15.39
CA GLN A 228 18.80 -7.32 -14.25
C GLN A 228 18.26 -7.85 -12.91
N HIS A 229 19.00 -7.57 -11.83
CA HIS A 229 18.57 -7.77 -10.43
C HIS A 229 18.16 -9.19 -10.01
N GLY A 230 18.48 -10.23 -10.79
CA GLY A 230 18.27 -11.63 -10.37
C GLY A 230 16.81 -12.10 -10.34
N HIS A 231 15.86 -11.34 -10.88
CA HIS A 231 14.44 -11.73 -10.95
C HIS A 231 14.15 -12.66 -12.14
N HIS A 232 14.94 -13.72 -12.30
CA HIS A 232 14.81 -14.67 -13.40
C HIS A 232 15.24 -16.08 -13.00
N PHE A 233 14.80 -17.08 -13.77
CA PHE A 233 15.18 -18.47 -13.55
C PHE A 233 16.60 -18.72 -14.07
N ALA A 234 17.56 -18.96 -13.16
CA ALA A 234 18.94 -19.30 -13.53
C ALA A 234 19.09 -20.71 -14.12
N LYS A 235 18.10 -21.59 -13.90
CA LYS A 235 18.04 -22.95 -14.42
C LYS A 235 16.68 -23.21 -15.05
N ALA A 236 16.62 -24.11 -16.03
CA ALA A 236 15.36 -24.55 -16.60
C ALA A 236 14.53 -25.28 -15.55
N ILE A 237 13.34 -24.73 -15.25
CA ILE A 237 12.37 -25.34 -14.34
C ILE A 237 11.19 -25.87 -15.16
N ASP A 238 10.80 -27.12 -14.93
CA ASP A 238 9.66 -27.71 -15.62
C ASP A 238 8.36 -26.97 -15.22
N PRO A 239 7.57 -26.47 -16.19
CA PRO A 239 6.38 -25.67 -15.89
C PRO A 239 5.08 -26.49 -15.84
N TYR A 240 5.12 -27.81 -16.05
CA TYR A 240 3.93 -28.65 -16.21
C TYR A 240 3.52 -29.34 -14.91
N LYS A 241 2.23 -29.61 -14.73
CA LYS A 241 1.70 -30.28 -13.53
C LYS A 241 2.37 -31.64 -13.29
N THR A 242 2.61 -32.40 -14.36
CA THR A 242 3.45 -33.59 -14.36
C THR A 242 4.75 -33.28 -15.10
N PRO A 243 5.93 -33.40 -14.44
CA PRO A 243 7.22 -33.12 -15.08
C PRO A 243 7.39 -33.84 -16.43
N GLY A 244 7.84 -33.10 -17.44
CA GLY A 244 8.07 -33.57 -18.81
C GLY A 244 6.81 -33.75 -19.66
N LYS A 245 5.61 -33.70 -19.08
CA LYS A 245 4.36 -34.02 -19.79
C LYS A 245 3.54 -32.77 -20.08
N LYS A 246 3.71 -32.21 -21.29
CA LYS A 246 2.98 -31.02 -21.76
C LYS A 246 1.46 -31.13 -21.63
N SER A 247 0.91 -32.33 -21.90
CA SER A 247 -0.54 -32.60 -21.82
C SER A 247 -1.11 -32.56 -20.40
N SER A 248 -0.28 -32.49 -19.35
CA SER A 248 -0.75 -32.27 -17.98
C SER A 248 -1.17 -30.82 -17.70
N GLY A 249 -0.88 -29.90 -18.61
CA GLY A 249 -1.13 -28.47 -18.45
C GLY A 249 -0.06 -27.78 -17.59
N LEU A 250 -0.08 -26.45 -17.59
CA LEU A 250 0.88 -25.62 -16.84
C LEU A 250 0.52 -25.57 -15.33
N LEU A 251 1.53 -25.32 -14.50
CA LEU A 251 1.38 -24.95 -13.10
C LEU A 251 0.70 -23.58 -12.96
N ALA A 252 0.19 -23.31 -11.76
CA ALA A 252 -0.45 -22.04 -11.44
C ALA A 252 0.48 -20.85 -11.70
N GLY A 253 -0.08 -19.75 -12.21
CA GLY A 253 0.66 -18.51 -12.49
C GLY A 253 1.54 -18.53 -13.75
N ILE A 254 1.72 -19.69 -14.41
CA ILE A 254 2.51 -19.77 -15.64
C ILE A 254 1.63 -19.53 -16.87
N THR A 255 2.09 -18.66 -17.76
CA THR A 255 1.50 -18.45 -19.08
C THR A 255 2.33 -19.08 -20.19
N ALA A 256 1.67 -19.59 -21.24
CA ALA A 256 2.32 -20.03 -22.47
C ALA A 256 2.62 -18.87 -23.43
N SER A 257 2.11 -17.66 -23.14
CA SER A 257 2.30 -16.48 -23.97
C SER A 257 3.76 -16.03 -23.96
N ALA A 258 4.28 -15.66 -25.13
CA ALA A 258 5.59 -15.03 -25.24
C ALA A 258 5.60 -13.64 -24.55
N PRO A 259 6.75 -13.18 -24.03
CA PRO A 259 6.87 -11.90 -23.32
C PRO A 259 6.65 -10.65 -24.21
N GLY A 260 6.69 -10.80 -25.54
CA GLY A 260 6.66 -9.72 -26.52
C GLY A 260 8.02 -9.56 -27.22
N LEU A 261 8.11 -8.65 -28.19
CA LEU A 261 9.37 -8.31 -28.85
C LEU A 261 10.10 -7.19 -28.09
N LYS A 262 11.43 -7.21 -28.08
CA LYS A 262 12.21 -6.13 -27.46
C LYS A 262 11.80 -4.76 -28.03
N GLY A 263 11.50 -3.82 -27.13
CA GLY A 263 11.08 -2.46 -27.41
C GLY A 263 9.61 -2.27 -27.82
N GLN A 264 8.83 -3.35 -27.85
CA GLN A 264 7.39 -3.29 -28.07
C GLN A 264 6.68 -2.74 -26.82
N GLY A 265 5.65 -1.91 -27.00
CA GLY A 265 4.75 -1.52 -25.92
C GLY A 265 3.74 -2.61 -25.58
N ASP A 266 3.22 -2.60 -24.36
CA ASP A 266 2.07 -3.43 -23.96
C ASP A 266 1.32 -2.82 -22.76
N ASP A 267 0.27 -3.50 -22.31
CA ASP A 267 -0.63 -3.09 -21.23
C ASP A 267 -0.22 -3.66 -19.86
N LYS A 268 1.01 -4.17 -19.74
CA LYS A 268 1.49 -4.84 -18.52
C LYS A 268 2.21 -3.87 -17.60
N LEU A 269 2.01 -4.08 -16.31
CA LEU A 269 2.58 -3.28 -15.23
C LEU A 269 3.65 -4.07 -14.46
N GLN A 270 4.50 -3.36 -13.73
CA GLN A 270 5.30 -4.00 -12.69
C GLN A 270 4.38 -4.74 -11.73
N ALA A 271 4.74 -5.95 -11.31
CA ALA A 271 3.94 -6.75 -10.40
C ALA A 271 3.82 -6.04 -9.02
N TYR A 272 2.70 -6.27 -8.34
CA TYR A 272 2.46 -5.72 -7.01
C TYR A 272 2.65 -6.80 -5.93
N CYS A 273 3.08 -6.37 -4.75
CA CYS A 273 3.13 -7.19 -3.55
C CYS A 273 3.16 -6.32 -2.29
N PHE A 274 2.73 -6.89 -1.18
CA PHE A 274 2.86 -6.23 0.12
C PHE A 274 4.31 -6.28 0.59
N ARG A 275 4.85 -5.14 1.02
CA ARG A 275 6.15 -5.06 1.70
C ARG A 275 5.98 -5.51 3.16
N LEU A 276 6.53 -6.67 3.52
CA LEU A 276 6.23 -7.28 4.81
C LEU A 276 7.16 -6.78 5.91
N CYS A 277 6.58 -6.22 6.98
CA CYS A 277 7.31 -5.92 8.21
C CYS A 277 7.39 -7.15 9.12
N LEU A 278 8.33 -8.05 8.84
CA LEU A 278 8.51 -9.28 9.62
C LEU A 278 9.40 -9.04 10.83
N THR A 279 9.25 -9.84 11.88
CA THR A 279 10.15 -9.81 13.04
C THR A 279 10.66 -11.19 13.40
N ASN A 280 11.89 -11.24 13.92
CA ASN A 280 12.47 -12.44 14.51
C ASN A 280 12.58 -12.36 16.05
N ASN A 281 11.97 -11.35 16.68
CA ASN A 281 11.85 -11.29 18.13
C ASN A 281 10.67 -12.18 18.58
N PRO A 282 10.90 -13.24 19.39
CA PRO A 282 9.84 -14.19 19.75
C PRO A 282 8.65 -13.54 20.50
N ASP A 283 8.89 -12.50 21.28
CA ASP A 283 7.84 -11.81 22.04
C ASP A 283 6.97 -10.94 21.14
N ASN A 284 7.51 -10.45 20.02
CA ASN A 284 6.82 -9.63 19.03
C ASN A 284 6.29 -10.42 17.81
N ARG A 285 6.49 -11.74 17.77
CA ARG A 285 6.25 -12.53 16.55
C ARG A 285 4.88 -13.22 16.54
N ILE A 286 4.15 -13.09 15.43
CA ILE A 286 2.98 -13.91 15.08
C ILE A 286 3.37 -14.84 13.93
N THR A 287 3.08 -16.13 14.08
CA THR A 287 3.31 -17.12 13.01
C THR A 287 2.47 -16.80 11.77
N PHE A 288 2.97 -17.15 10.59
CA PHE A 288 2.26 -16.89 9.34
C PHE A 288 0.87 -17.55 9.33
N PRO A 289 -0.22 -16.78 9.13
CA PRO A 289 -1.57 -17.34 9.14
C PRO A 289 -1.85 -18.12 7.86
N LYS A 290 -2.61 -19.21 7.98
CA LYS A 290 -3.16 -19.93 6.82
C LYS A 290 -4.28 -19.08 6.18
N PRO A 291 -4.24 -18.76 4.87
CA PRO A 291 -5.30 -17.98 4.23
C PRO A 291 -6.53 -18.84 3.89
N ASP A 292 -7.69 -18.20 3.73
CA ASP A 292 -9.00 -18.85 3.51
C ASP A 292 -9.05 -19.74 2.25
N ARG A 293 -8.28 -19.38 1.20
CA ARG A 293 -8.25 -20.09 -0.10
C ARG A 293 -6.89 -20.77 -0.36
N TYR A 294 -6.26 -21.29 0.69
CA TYR A 294 -4.96 -21.93 0.58
C TYR A 294 -4.98 -23.21 -0.28
N ASN A 295 -4.15 -23.23 -1.32
CA ASN A 295 -3.86 -24.41 -2.11
C ASN A 295 -2.33 -24.58 -2.25
N PRO A 296 -1.71 -25.64 -1.68
CA PRO A 296 -0.27 -25.84 -1.79
C PRO A 296 0.22 -26.05 -3.23
N MET A 297 -0.66 -26.45 -4.16
CA MET A 297 -0.30 -26.63 -5.56
C MET A 297 -0.04 -25.30 -6.28
N ASP A 298 -0.46 -24.17 -5.72
CA ASP A 298 -0.17 -22.85 -6.28
C ASP A 298 1.33 -22.51 -6.17
N TYR A 299 2.06 -23.20 -5.27
CA TYR A 299 3.48 -22.97 -4.97
C TYR A 299 4.37 -24.13 -5.44
N GLU A 300 3.86 -25.05 -6.25
CA GLU A 300 4.62 -26.20 -6.77
C GLU A 300 5.86 -25.75 -7.57
N LEU A 301 5.78 -24.63 -8.28
CA LEU A 301 6.92 -24.08 -9.01
C LEU A 301 8.08 -23.69 -8.08
N LEU A 302 7.77 -23.14 -6.89
CA LEU A 302 8.75 -22.78 -5.88
C LEU A 302 9.51 -24.01 -5.35
N VAL A 303 8.81 -25.14 -5.15
CA VAL A 303 9.45 -26.40 -4.75
C VAL A 303 10.52 -26.80 -5.78
N ARG A 304 10.19 -26.70 -7.08
CA ARG A 304 11.12 -27.01 -8.17
C ARG A 304 12.29 -26.03 -8.24
N VAL A 305 12.06 -24.75 -7.96
CA VAL A 305 13.11 -23.74 -7.81
C VAL A 305 14.10 -24.14 -6.71
N PHE A 306 13.62 -24.53 -5.53
CA PHE A 306 14.50 -25.00 -4.46
C PHE A 306 15.24 -26.30 -4.81
N GLN A 307 14.58 -27.26 -5.47
CA GLN A 307 15.21 -28.50 -5.95
C GLN A 307 16.31 -28.25 -6.98
N SER A 308 16.22 -27.15 -7.74
CA SER A 308 17.28 -26.71 -8.65
C SER A 308 18.54 -26.20 -7.93
N GLY A 309 18.46 -25.98 -6.61
CA GLY A 309 19.56 -25.54 -5.76
C GLY A 309 19.60 -24.04 -5.46
N TRP A 310 18.51 -23.31 -5.72
CA TRP A 310 18.39 -21.89 -5.35
C TRP A 310 18.34 -21.72 -3.82
N LYS A 311 19.12 -20.76 -3.27
CA LYS A 311 19.32 -20.58 -1.82
C LYS A 311 19.18 -19.12 -1.34
N GLU A 312 18.75 -18.22 -2.20
CA GLU A 312 18.77 -16.77 -1.99
C GLU A 312 17.49 -16.23 -1.33
N LEU A 313 16.65 -17.09 -0.73
CA LEU A 313 15.35 -16.72 -0.16
C LEU A 313 15.39 -15.50 0.78
N PHE A 314 16.52 -15.28 1.46
CA PHE A 314 16.67 -14.24 2.47
C PHE A 314 17.40 -12.98 1.98
N ASP A 315 17.69 -12.87 0.68
CA ASP A 315 18.48 -11.75 0.13
C ASP A 315 17.70 -10.42 0.12
N LYS A 316 16.37 -10.47 0.27
CA LYS A 316 15.48 -9.30 0.46
C LYS A 316 14.73 -9.32 1.78
N TYR A 317 15.42 -9.72 2.84
CA TYR A 317 15.00 -9.50 4.23
C TYR A 317 15.77 -8.29 4.77
N ASP A 318 15.50 -7.13 4.17
CA ASP A 318 16.25 -5.90 4.44
C ASP A 318 15.96 -5.43 5.87
N PRO A 319 16.97 -5.29 6.75
CA PRO A 319 16.73 -5.00 8.16
C PRO A 319 16.22 -3.59 8.36
N VAL A 320 15.18 -3.45 9.18
CA VAL A 320 14.73 -2.16 9.74
C VAL A 320 14.88 -2.22 11.28
N PRO A 321 14.78 -1.09 12.00
CA PRO A 321 14.98 -1.07 13.45
C PRO A 321 14.15 -2.11 14.21
N ASN A 322 14.58 -2.43 15.43
CA ASN A 322 13.84 -3.30 16.34
C ASN A 322 13.67 -4.75 15.87
N ARG A 323 14.72 -5.33 15.28
CA ARG A 323 14.72 -6.73 14.79
C ARG A 323 13.55 -7.02 13.84
N LYS A 324 13.26 -6.06 12.98
CA LYS A 324 12.25 -6.16 11.94
C LYS A 324 12.88 -6.12 10.56
N THR A 325 12.09 -6.39 9.54
CA THR A 325 12.49 -6.24 8.14
C THR A 325 11.54 -5.33 7.39
N ASP A 326 12.01 -4.89 6.24
CA ASP A 326 11.20 -4.57 5.08
C ASP A 326 11.48 -5.70 4.07
N THR A 327 10.57 -6.69 4.01
CA THR A 327 10.74 -7.86 3.14
C THR A 327 10.04 -7.67 1.81
N ASN A 328 10.79 -7.85 0.73
CA ASN A 328 10.34 -7.66 -0.65
C ASN A 328 10.54 -8.90 -1.54
N ASN A 329 10.12 -8.79 -2.80
CA ASN A 329 10.37 -9.77 -3.85
C ASN A 329 11.88 -9.98 -4.10
N HIS A 330 12.28 -11.24 -4.27
CA HIS A 330 13.61 -11.65 -4.73
C HIS A 330 13.57 -12.97 -5.48
N GLY A 331 14.39 -13.09 -6.52
CA GLY A 331 14.58 -14.32 -7.26
C GLY A 331 13.45 -14.66 -8.24
N PRO A 332 13.41 -15.91 -8.74
CA PRO A 332 12.52 -16.33 -9.82
C PRO A 332 11.06 -16.59 -9.40
N PHE A 333 10.81 -16.78 -8.10
CA PHE A 333 9.47 -16.99 -7.55
C PHE A 333 9.41 -16.33 -6.18
N SER A 334 8.50 -15.37 -5.99
CA SER A 334 8.51 -14.54 -4.79
C SER A 334 7.13 -13.97 -4.44
N THR A 335 7.12 -12.93 -3.61
CA THR A 335 5.92 -12.23 -3.11
C THR A 335 5.09 -11.54 -4.19
N ASP A 336 5.69 -11.23 -5.35
CA ASP A 336 4.98 -10.69 -6.50
C ASP A 336 3.92 -11.66 -7.03
N PHE A 337 2.66 -11.22 -7.07
CA PHE A 337 1.61 -11.99 -7.74
C PHE A 337 1.51 -11.60 -9.22
N ILE A 338 2.53 -12.02 -9.98
CA ILE A 338 2.82 -11.54 -11.33
C ILE A 338 1.58 -11.62 -12.24
N GLY A 339 1.24 -10.49 -12.88
CA GLY A 339 0.16 -10.38 -13.84
C GLY A 339 -1.24 -10.22 -13.27
N MET A 340 -1.39 -10.32 -11.94
CA MET A 340 -2.70 -10.21 -11.30
C MET A 340 -3.11 -8.76 -10.99
N ASN A 341 -2.22 -7.81 -11.22
CA ASN A 341 -2.43 -6.39 -10.97
C ASN A 341 -2.72 -5.56 -12.24
N TYR A 342 -2.63 -6.12 -13.45
CA TYR A 342 -2.72 -5.32 -14.69
C TYR A 342 -4.01 -4.51 -14.81
N LYS A 343 -5.14 -5.02 -14.31
CA LYS A 343 -6.41 -4.30 -14.32
C LYS A 343 -6.55 -3.27 -13.20
N TYR A 344 -5.68 -3.28 -12.19
CA TYR A 344 -5.84 -2.52 -10.96
C TYR A 344 -5.99 -1.00 -11.17
N PRO A 345 -5.20 -0.34 -12.04
CA PRO A 345 -5.28 1.11 -12.19
C PRO A 345 -6.66 1.59 -12.66
N GLU A 346 -7.32 0.86 -13.55
CA GLU A 346 -8.62 1.27 -14.11
C GLU A 346 -9.82 0.54 -13.48
N ALA A 347 -9.56 -0.52 -12.71
CA ALA A 347 -10.58 -1.32 -12.03
C ALA A 347 -11.52 -0.46 -11.18
N THR A 348 -12.78 -0.89 -11.07
CA THR A 348 -13.72 -0.33 -10.10
C THR A 348 -13.24 -0.57 -8.67
N TYR A 349 -13.72 0.20 -7.69
CA TYR A 349 -13.33 -0.02 -6.28
C TYR A 349 -13.64 -1.44 -5.77
N ALA A 350 -14.75 -2.04 -6.24
CA ALA A 350 -15.09 -3.42 -5.89
C ALA A 350 -14.06 -4.41 -6.48
N GLU A 351 -13.64 -4.21 -7.72
CA GLU A 351 -12.60 -5.03 -8.35
C GLU A 351 -11.23 -4.80 -7.73
N ARG A 352 -10.84 -3.57 -7.41
CA ARG A 352 -9.60 -3.28 -6.66
C ARG A 352 -9.58 -3.99 -5.33
N LYS A 353 -10.67 -3.96 -4.56
CA LYS A 353 -10.79 -4.71 -3.30
C LYS A 353 -10.60 -6.21 -3.49
N LYS A 354 -11.14 -6.77 -4.58
CA LYS A 354 -10.93 -8.19 -4.93
C LYS A 354 -9.46 -8.45 -5.27
N ILE A 355 -8.84 -7.61 -6.09
CA ILE A 355 -7.42 -7.74 -6.49
C ILE A 355 -6.52 -7.68 -5.25
N ILE A 356 -6.73 -6.72 -4.35
CA ILE A 356 -6.00 -6.60 -3.08
C ILE A 356 -6.15 -7.87 -2.25
N LYS A 357 -7.38 -8.38 -2.11
CA LYS A 357 -7.62 -9.62 -1.34
C LYS A 357 -6.96 -10.84 -1.98
N ASP A 358 -6.92 -10.92 -3.30
CA ASP A 358 -6.26 -12.01 -4.02
C ASP A 358 -4.73 -11.96 -3.82
N HIS A 359 -4.12 -10.77 -3.85
CA HIS A 359 -2.69 -10.59 -3.53
C HIS A 359 -2.39 -10.94 -2.06
N GLU A 360 -3.26 -10.52 -1.13
CA GLU A 360 -3.12 -10.83 0.30
C GLU A 360 -3.17 -12.34 0.53
N ASN A 361 -4.14 -13.03 -0.10
CA ASN A 361 -4.28 -14.48 0.00
C ASN A 361 -3.07 -15.21 -0.62
N TYR A 362 -2.61 -14.77 -1.80
CA TYR A 362 -1.43 -15.34 -2.46
C TYR A 362 -0.20 -15.24 -1.56
N GLN A 363 0.09 -14.05 -1.05
CA GLN A 363 1.32 -13.81 -0.30
C GLN A 363 1.26 -14.42 1.11
N LYS A 364 0.12 -14.37 1.82
CA LYS A 364 -0.06 -15.13 3.08
C LYS A 364 0.12 -16.63 2.85
N GLY A 365 -0.45 -17.16 1.76
CA GLY A 365 -0.33 -18.56 1.40
C GLY A 365 1.11 -18.97 1.07
N LEU A 366 1.88 -18.09 0.42
CA LEU A 366 3.30 -18.29 0.14
C LEU A 366 4.09 -18.41 1.44
N MET A 367 3.90 -17.48 2.37
CA MET A 367 4.58 -17.50 3.67
C MET A 367 4.21 -18.73 4.49
N TYR A 368 2.91 -19.07 4.54
CA TYR A 368 2.42 -20.28 5.21
C TYR A 368 2.97 -21.56 4.56
N PHE A 369 3.00 -21.64 3.23
CA PHE A 369 3.54 -22.78 2.48
C PHE A 369 5.01 -23.01 2.80
N MET A 370 5.84 -21.96 2.72
CA MET A 370 7.27 -22.07 3.03
C MET A 370 7.53 -22.50 4.48
N ALA A 371 6.70 -22.04 5.41
CA ALA A 371 6.82 -22.34 6.84
C ALA A 371 6.39 -23.77 7.21
N THR A 372 5.49 -24.39 6.45
CA THR A 372 4.78 -25.62 6.86
C THR A 372 4.93 -26.82 5.92
N ASP A 373 5.19 -26.63 4.63
CA ASP A 373 5.25 -27.74 3.68
C ASP A 373 6.57 -28.51 3.82
N PRO A 374 6.55 -29.85 4.00
CA PRO A 374 7.76 -30.66 4.24
C PRO A 374 8.68 -30.74 3.02
N ARG A 375 8.24 -30.31 1.84
CA ARG A 375 9.06 -30.31 0.61
C ARG A 375 10.03 -29.13 0.54
N ILE A 376 9.87 -28.13 1.42
CA ILE A 376 10.79 -27.00 1.52
C ILE A 376 12.10 -27.48 2.17
N PRO A 377 13.28 -27.08 1.67
CA PRO A 377 14.55 -27.45 2.28
C PRO A 377 14.57 -27.08 3.78
N LYS A 378 14.80 -28.09 4.63
CA LYS A 378 14.65 -27.98 6.08
C LYS A 378 15.39 -26.79 6.69
N ALA A 379 16.64 -26.54 6.26
CA ALA A 379 17.42 -25.41 6.74
C ALA A 379 16.79 -24.04 6.41
N LEU A 380 16.17 -23.89 5.23
CA LEU A 380 15.47 -22.66 4.86
C LEU A 380 14.17 -22.50 5.64
N GLN A 381 13.41 -23.58 5.81
CA GLN A 381 12.18 -23.60 6.59
C GLN A 381 12.45 -23.30 8.06
N ASP A 382 13.50 -23.88 8.66
CA ASP A 382 13.89 -23.61 10.05
C ASP A 382 14.27 -22.15 10.24
N LYS A 383 15.07 -21.60 9.32
CA LYS A 383 15.39 -20.17 9.34
C LYS A 383 14.15 -19.31 9.17
N LEU A 384 13.24 -19.63 8.25
CA LEU A 384 11.99 -18.89 8.04
C LEU A 384 11.08 -18.94 9.28
N ASN A 385 11.01 -20.08 9.96
CA ASN A 385 10.25 -20.25 11.20
C ASN A 385 10.86 -19.49 12.39
N THR A 386 12.01 -18.82 12.21
CA THR A 386 12.48 -17.79 13.16
C THR A 386 11.78 -16.43 12.95
N TRP A 387 11.17 -16.20 11.79
CA TRP A 387 10.43 -15.00 11.42
C TRP A 387 8.91 -15.17 11.51
N GLY A 388 8.20 -14.04 11.56
CA GLY A 388 6.74 -13.97 11.52
C GLY A 388 6.28 -12.52 11.39
N LEU A 389 4.96 -12.30 11.38
CA LEU A 389 4.38 -10.96 11.39
C LEU A 389 4.69 -10.25 12.72
N SER A 390 4.87 -8.93 12.67
CA SER A 390 5.15 -8.10 13.85
C SER A 390 3.85 -7.75 14.60
N LYS A 391 3.74 -8.12 15.88
CA LYS A 391 2.54 -7.89 16.73
C LYS A 391 2.20 -6.41 16.88
N ASP A 392 3.19 -5.54 16.78
CA ASP A 392 3.08 -4.10 16.99
C ASP A 392 2.95 -3.29 15.69
N GLU A 393 2.95 -3.93 14.52
CA GLU A 393 2.68 -3.28 13.23
C GLU A 393 1.29 -3.66 12.71
N PHE A 394 0.60 -2.72 12.05
CA PHE A 394 -0.69 -2.96 11.38
C PHE A 394 -1.74 -3.66 12.27
N THR A 395 -1.82 -3.22 13.53
CA THR A 395 -2.55 -3.93 14.60
C THR A 395 -4.06 -4.06 14.37
N ASP A 396 -4.63 -3.20 13.53
CA ASP A 396 -6.04 -3.18 13.14
C ASP A 396 -6.33 -3.91 11.81
N ASN A 397 -5.29 -4.47 11.16
CA ASN A 397 -5.41 -5.23 9.92
C ASN A 397 -4.77 -6.62 10.02
N GLY A 398 -4.85 -7.23 11.21
CA GLY A 398 -4.31 -8.57 11.48
C GLY A 398 -2.79 -8.65 11.29
N ASN A 399 -2.10 -7.55 11.58
CA ASN A 399 -0.64 -7.41 11.45
C ASN A 399 -0.13 -7.56 10.01
N TRP A 400 -1.01 -7.30 9.03
CA TRP A 400 -0.69 -7.31 7.61
C TRP A 400 -0.66 -5.88 7.05
N PRO A 401 0.32 -5.53 6.19
CA PRO A 401 0.41 -4.18 5.63
C PRO A 401 -0.85 -3.73 4.88
N HIS A 402 -1.15 -2.43 4.93
CA HIS A 402 -2.36 -1.86 4.33
C HIS A 402 -2.22 -1.54 2.83
N GLN A 403 -1.00 -1.34 2.34
CA GLN A 403 -0.71 -0.87 0.99
C GLN A 403 -0.18 -2.04 0.13
N LEU A 404 -0.80 -2.23 -1.02
CA LEU A 404 -0.43 -3.23 -2.03
C LEU A 404 0.63 -2.67 -2.99
#